data_AF-A0A9E6NYR5-F1
#
_entry.id   AF-A0A9E6NYR5-F1
#
_cell.length_a   1.000
_cell.length_b   1.000
_cell.length_c   1.000
_cell.angle_alpha   90.00
_cell.angle_beta   90.00
_cell.angle_gamma   90.00
#
_symmetry.space_group_name_H-M   'P 1'
#
loop_
_entity.id
_entity.type
_entity.pdbx_description
1 polymer ?
#
loop_
_entity_poly.entity_id
_entity_poly.type
_entity_poly.pdbx_seq_one_letter_code
_entity_poly.pdbx_strand_id
1 'polypeptide(L)' 'MRNLKRILLGVFLLLMVLVVLAFVLENQQSVALLFLGFSGPQLPVSLVVVLALLIGMLIGPLLGWFLGRSSRAARKRLV' A
#
# COMPACT_ATOMS: atom_id res chain seq x y z
N MET A 1 -12.48 -1.48 -27.92
CA MET A 1 -12.16 -0.81 -26.63
C MET A 1 -11.68 -1.74 -25.51
N ARG A 2 -12.16 -3.00 -25.41
CA ARG A 2 -11.73 -3.95 -24.34
C ARG A 2 -10.24 -4.30 -24.37
N ASN A 3 -9.67 -4.51 -25.57
CA ASN A 3 -8.25 -4.84 -25.74
C ASN A 3 -7.35 -3.63 -25.43
N LEU A 4 -7.75 -2.42 -25.85
CA LEU A 4 -7.04 -1.19 -25.51
C LEU A 4 -6.98 -0.96 -24.00
N LYS A 5 -8.09 -1.15 -23.27
CA LYS A 5 -8.10 -1.07 -21.79
C LYS A 5 -7.15 -2.08 -21.13
N ARG A 6 -7.06 -3.30 -21.67
CA ARG A 6 -6.13 -4.33 -21.18
C ARG A 6 -4.67 -3.96 -21.44
N ILE A 7 -4.37 -3.44 -22.63
CA ILE A 7 -3.02 -2.98 -22.98
C ILE A 7 -2.62 -1.82 -22.07
N LEU A 8 -3.50 -0.83 -21.88
CA LEU A 8 -3.25 0.30 -20.98
C LEU A 8 -3.03 -0.14 -19.53
N LEU A 9 -3.82 -1.10 -19.03
CA LEU A 9 -3.61 -1.68 -17.72
C LEU A 9 -2.26 -2.40 -17.61
N GLY A 10 -1.90 -3.17 -18.64
CA GLY A 10 -0.60 -3.85 -18.71
C GLY A 10 0.57 -2.87 -18.69
N VAL A 11 0.51 -1.80 -19.48
CA VAL A 11 1.52 -0.73 -19.51
C VAL A 11 1.59 -0.03 -18.15
N PHE A 12 0.45 0.29 -17.53
CA PHE A 12 0.43 0.91 -16.21
C PHE A 12 1.08 0.02 -15.14
N LEU A 13 0.78 -1.28 -15.15
CA LEU A 13 1.40 -2.24 -14.23
C LEU A 13 2.90 -2.38 -14.48
N LEU A 14 3.33 -2.40 -15.74
CA LEU A 14 4.75 -2.44 -16.10
C LEU A 14 5.48 -1.19 -15.57
N LEU A 15 4.91 0.00 -15.80
CA LEU A 15 5.47 1.26 -15.28
C LEU A 15 5.53 1.27 -13.76
N MET A 16 4.48 0.79 -13.08
CA MET A 16 4.46 0.67 -11.62
C MET A 16 5.60 -0.23 -11.14
N VAL A 17 5.81 -1.40 -11.77
CA VAL A 17 6.91 -2.32 -11.41
C VAL A 17 8.26 -1.65 -11.63
N LEU A 18 8.46 -0.96 -12.75
CA LEU A 18 9.72 -0.25 -13.03
C LEU A 18 10.00 0.84 -12.00
N VAL A 19 8.99 1.61 -11.60
CA VAL A 19 9.12 2.64 -10.55
C VAL A 19 9.49 2.00 -9.22
N VAL A 20 8.84 0.89 -8.84
CA VAL A 20 9.16 0.17 -7.60
C VAL A 20 10.59 -0.37 -7.64
N LEU A 21 11.02 -0.95 -8.76
CA LEU A 21 12.38 -1.45 -8.92
C LEU A 21 13.41 -0.34 -8.81
N ALA A 22 13.22 0.77 -9.54
CA ALA A 22 14.10 1.93 -9.45
C ALA A 22 14.16 2.47 -8.01
N PHE A 23 13.01 2.60 -7.35
CA PHE A 23 12.95 3.02 -5.96
C PHE A 23 13.74 2.09 -5.03
N VAL A 24 13.60 0.78 -5.19
CA VAL A 24 14.34 -0.23 -4.39
C VAL A 24 15.83 -0.14 -4.63
N LEU A 25 16.26 0.01 -5.88
CA LEU A 25 17.66 0.09 -6.25
C LEU A 25 18.33 1.39 -5.78
N GLU A 26 17.64 2.52 -5.90
CA GLU A 26 18.16 3.82 -5.45
C GLU A 26 18.20 3.94 -3.91
N ASN A 27 17.35 3.19 -3.21
CA ASN A 27 17.17 3.31 -1.76
C ASN A 27 17.58 2.01 -1.03
N GLN A 28 18.78 1.51 -1.31
CA GLN A 28 19.37 0.35 -0.63
C GLN A 28 20.00 0.68 0.75
N GLN A 29 19.95 1.94 1.17
CA GLN A 29 20.47 2.37 2.46
C GLN A 29 19.80 1.59 3.60
N SER A 30 20.62 0.97 4.46
CA SER A 30 20.16 0.25 5.63
C SER A 30 19.74 1.23 6.73
N VAL A 31 18.54 1.04 7.27
CA VAL A 31 17.97 1.81 8.37
C VAL A 31 17.41 0.85 9.43
N ALA A 32 17.45 1.27 10.69
CA ALA A 32 16.79 0.57 11.79
C ALA A 32 15.58 1.39 12.24
N LEU A 33 14.44 0.72 12.40
CA LEU A 33 13.25 1.34 12.97
C LEU A 33 13.36 1.33 14.50
N LEU A 34 13.23 2.50 15.12
CA LEU A 34 13.11 2.62 16.57
C LEU A 34 11.63 2.64 16.95
N PHE A 35 11.24 1.76 17.86
CA PHE A 35 9.88 1.69 18.37
C PHE A 35 9.92 1.54 19.90
N LEU A 36 9.35 2.52 20.61
CA LEU A 36 9.32 2.54 22.08
C LEU A 36 10.72 2.34 22.73
N GLY A 37 11.76 2.89 22.10
CA GLY A 37 13.15 2.77 22.56
C GLY A 37 13.86 1.48 22.14
N PHE A 38 13.17 0.50 21.56
CA PHE A 38 13.77 -0.70 21.00
C PHE A 38 14.15 -0.49 19.53
N SER A 39 15.36 -0.90 19.16
CA SER A 39 15.81 -0.90 17.77
C SER A 39 15.45 -2.21 17.09
N GLY A 40 14.73 -2.12 15.97
CA GLY A 40 14.51 -3.24 15.06
C GLY A 40 15.76 -3.63 14.26
N PRO A 41 15.68 -4.72 13.47
CA PRO A 41 16.76 -5.10 12.57
C PRO A 41 17.01 -4.02 11.51
N GLN A 42 18.24 -3.96 11.01
CA GLN A 42 18.60 -3.08 9.90
C GLN A 42 18.02 -3.65 8.60
N LEU A 43 17.20 -2.87 7.92
CA LEU A 43 16.58 -3.22 6.64
C LEU A 43 16.77 -2.06 5.65
N PRO A 44 16.83 -2.33 4.34
CA PRO A 44 16.82 -1.27 3.34
C PRO A 44 15.59 -0.37 3.50
N VAL A 45 15.77 0.95 3.44
CA VAL A 45 14.65 1.90 3.60
C VAL A 45 13.56 1.67 2.57
N SER A 46 13.93 1.25 1.36
CA SER A 46 12.99 0.87 0.31
C SER A 46 12.03 -0.23 0.75
N LEU A 47 12.53 -1.30 1.39
CA LEU A 47 11.73 -2.42 1.84
C LEU A 47 10.74 -1.98 2.92
N VAL A 48 11.18 -1.14 3.86
CA VAL A 48 10.32 -0.57 4.90
C VAL A 48 9.16 0.22 4.28
N VAL A 49 9.46 1.11 3.34
CA VAL A 49 8.45 1.98 2.70
C VAL A 49 7.48 1.16 1.85
N VAL A 50 7.97 0.22 1.03
CA VAL A 50 7.11 -0.64 0.20
C VAL A 50 6.18 -1.47 1.07
N LEU A 51 6.68 -2.09 2.15
CA LEU A 51 5.84 -2.85 3.07
C LEU A 51 4.80 -1.96 3.75
N ALA A 52 5.16 -0.75 4.18
CA ALA A 52 4.22 0.18 4.78
C ALA A 52 3.09 0.58 3.80
N LEU A 53 3.42 0.82 2.53
CA LEU A 53 2.43 1.12 1.49
C LEU A 53 1.49 -0.08 1.23
N LEU A 54 2.05 -1.29 1.13
CA LEU A 54 1.25 -2.51 0.94
C LEU A 54 0.33 -2.77 2.14
N ILE A 55 0.84 -2.65 3.36
CA ILE A 55 0.07 -2.81 4.60
C ILE A 55 -1.03 -1.74 4.66
N GLY A 56 -0.71 -0.48 4.38
CA GLY A 56 -1.70 0.60 4.33
C GLY A 56 -2.80 0.37 3.28
N MET A 57 -2.44 -0.14 2.11
CA MET A 57 -3.39 -0.51 1.05
C MET A 57 -4.33 -1.63 1.47
N LEU A 58 -3.89 -2.58 2.32
CA LEU A 58 -4.74 -3.63 2.87
C LEU A 58 -5.60 -3.13 4.04
N ILE A 59 -5.02 -2.35 4.94
CA ILE A 59 -5.70 -1.82 6.13
C ILE A 59 -6.81 -0.84 5.73
N GLY A 60 -6.60 0.03 4.75
CA GLY A 60 -7.58 1.03 4.34
C GLY A 60 -8.96 0.46 3.98
N PRO A 61 -9.07 -0.51 3.06
CA PRO A 61 -10.31 -1.21 2.74
C PRO A 61 -10.90 -1.99 3.92
N LEU A 62 -10.06 -2.62 4.75
CA LEU A 62 -10.53 -3.33 5.94
C LEU A 62 -11.22 -2.36 6.90
N LEU A 63 -10.57 -1.25 7.25
CA LEU A 63 -11.16 -0.20 8.08
C LEU A 63 -12.42 0.38 7.43
N GLY A 64 -12.38 0.68 6.13
CA GLY A 64 -13.53 1.16 5.37
C GLY A 64 -14.71 0.19 5.37
N TRP A 65 -14.46 -1.12 5.37
CA TRP A 65 -15.50 -2.13 5.48
C TRP A 65 -16.07 -2.23 6.90
N PHE A 66 -15.23 -2.25 7.93
CA PHE A 66 -15.65 -2.29 9.33
C PHE A 66 -16.44 -1.03 9.74
N LEU A 67 -15.92 0.16 9.43
CA LEU A 67 -16.55 1.45 9.76
C LEU A 67 -17.71 1.79 8.81
N GLY A 68 -17.58 1.45 7.52
CA GLY A 68 -18.61 1.71 6.50
C GLY A 68 -19.87 0.86 6.68
N ARG A 69 -19.77 -0.34 7.28
CA ARG A 69 -20.94 -1.12 7.71
C ARG A 69 -21.73 -0.41 8.82
N SER A 70 -21.06 0.23 9.78
CA SER A 70 -21.72 1.02 10.83
C SER A 70 -22.52 2.19 10.23
N SER A 71 -21.96 2.88 9.23
CA SER A 71 -22.62 4.00 8.54
C SER A 71 -23.82 3.57 7.68
N ARG A 72 -23.75 2.44 6.96
CA ARG A 72 -24.91 1.93 6.18
C ARG A 72 -26.01 1.35 7.07
N ALA A 73 -25.67 0.74 8.21
CA ALA A 73 -26.65 0.23 9.17
C ALA A 73 -27.39 1.37 9.89
N ALA A 74 -26.69 2.45 10.28
CA ALA A 74 -27.31 3.63 10.89
C ALA A 74 -28.29 4.33 9.93
N ARG A 75 -27.96 4.41 8.64
CA ARG A 75 -28.81 5.06 7.64
C ARG A 75 -30.11 4.30 7.32
N LYS A 76 -30.16 2.98 7.56
CA LYS A 76 -31.39 2.17 7.46
C LYS A 76 -32.32 2.28 8.67
N ARG A 77 -31.84 2.78 9.81
CA ARG A 77 -32.65 2.98 11.02
C ARG A 77 -33.35 4.36 11.08
N LEU A 78 -33.00 5.24 10.15
CA LEU A 78 -33.50 6.62 10.06
C LEU A 78 -34.40 6.86 8.83
N VAL A 79 -34.72 5.80 8.06
CA VAL A 79 -35.70 5.81 6.96
C VAL A 79 -36.84 4.90 7.34
#